data_AF-A0A091CTF7-F1
#
_entry.id   AF-A0A091CTF7-F1
#
_cell.length_a   1.000
_cell.length_b   1.000
_cell.length_c   1.000
_cell.angle_alpha   90.00
_cell.angle_beta   90.00
_cell.angle_gamma   90.00
#
_symmetry.space_group_name_H-M   'P 1'
#
loop_
_entity.id
_entity.type
_entity.pdbx_description
1 polymer ?
#
loop_
_entity_poly.entity_id
_entity_poly.type
_entity_poly.pdbx_seq_one_letter_code
_entity_poly.pdbx_strand_id
1 'polypeptide(L)'
;MEILRARCFQCLAIHSFMRPLHRDYRAATPQNFSSYESMKKDFKLEIPEYFNFAEDVLDQWTNVEKVGKRPSNPAFWWINGNGEEVRWSFEELGWLSRKFANILTEACSLKKGDPVIVILPKIPEWWLANVACLRTGLTVM
;
A
#
# COMPACT_ATOMS: atom_id res chain seq x y z
N MET A 1 39.38 -16.70 29.41
CA MET A 1 38.74 -15.65 30.21
C MET A 1 38.86 -14.33 29.47
N GLU A 2 37.71 -13.82 29.02
CA GLU A 2 37.34 -12.43 28.69
C GLU A 2 38.17 -11.70 27.61
N ILE A 3 37.73 -11.65 26.34
CA ILE A 3 36.61 -10.90 25.72
C ILE A 3 36.81 -9.37 25.79
N LEU A 4 37.17 -8.80 24.64
CA LEU A 4 37.17 -7.36 24.36
C LEU A 4 35.78 -6.75 24.61
N ARG A 5 35.68 -5.83 25.59
CA ARG A 5 34.57 -4.89 25.69
C ARG A 5 34.88 -3.64 24.85
N ALA A 6 34.21 -3.55 23.70
CA ALA A 6 34.14 -2.32 22.92
C ALA A 6 33.54 -1.19 23.76
N ARG A 7 34.27 -0.08 23.87
CA ARG A 7 33.79 1.13 24.54
C ARG A 7 32.73 1.79 23.67
N CYS A 8 31.58 1.97 24.29
CA CYS A 8 30.39 2.66 23.86
C CYS A 8 30.72 4.00 23.16
N PHE A 9 30.42 4.10 21.86
CA PHE A 9 30.27 5.40 21.21
C PHE A 9 28.92 5.99 21.63
N GLN A 10 28.96 7.16 22.26
CA GLN A 10 27.78 7.97 22.52
C GLN A 10 27.18 8.40 21.18
N CYS A 11 26.07 7.79 20.78
CA CYS A 11 25.21 8.34 19.73
C CYS A 11 24.42 9.51 20.32
N LEU A 12 24.67 10.69 19.77
CA LEU A 12 23.91 11.92 19.94
C LEU A 12 22.41 11.61 19.88
N ALA A 13 21.69 12.06 20.92
CA ALA A 13 20.24 11.95 21.01
C ALA A 13 19.58 12.75 19.89
N ILE A 14 19.19 12.07 18.81
CA ILE A 14 18.16 12.58 17.91
C ILE A 14 16.86 12.40 18.67
N HIS A 15 16.25 13.51 19.09
CA HIS A 15 14.95 13.54 19.72
C HIS A 15 13.88 13.19 18.66
N SER A 16 13.86 11.94 18.19
CA SER A 16 12.79 11.44 17.35
C SER A 16 11.54 11.36 18.23
N PHE A 17 10.65 12.32 18.06
CA PHE A 17 9.31 12.25 18.63
C PHE A 17 8.63 11.00 18.05
N MET A 18 8.74 9.86 18.74
CA MET A 18 7.97 8.66 18.42
C MET A 18 6.51 9.02 18.66
N ARG A 19 5.78 9.38 17.60
CA ARG A 19 4.33 9.45 17.66
C ARG A 19 3.84 8.05 18.01
N PRO A 20 2.93 7.88 18.98
CA PRO A 20 2.32 6.59 19.24
C PRO A 20 1.64 6.13 17.95
N LEU A 21 2.13 5.04 17.35
CA LEU A 21 1.36 4.30 16.37
C LEU A 21 0.05 3.91 17.07
N HIS A 22 -1.06 4.36 16.50
CA HIS A 22 -2.44 4.20 16.94
C HIS A 22 -2.68 2.98 17.86
N ARG A 23 -3.17 3.25 19.09
CA ARG A 23 -3.29 2.32 20.22
C ARG A 23 -4.41 1.28 20.10
N ASP A 24 -5.19 1.28 19.01
CA ASP A 24 -6.37 0.41 18.88
C ASP A 24 -6.17 -0.70 17.84
N TYR A 25 -5.08 -1.47 17.94
CA TYR A 25 -5.12 -2.83 17.43
C TYR A 25 -6.01 -3.63 18.37
N ARG A 26 -7.32 -3.68 18.09
CA ARG A 26 -8.13 -4.80 18.57
C ARG A 26 -7.44 -6.04 18.02
N ALA A 27 -6.75 -6.79 18.88
CA ALA A 27 -6.34 -8.15 18.58
C ALA A 27 -7.63 -8.90 18.28
N ALA A 28 -7.96 -9.01 16.99
CA ALA A 28 -9.00 -9.93 16.56
C ALA A 28 -8.48 -11.30 16.95
N THR A 29 -9.06 -11.90 17.99
CA THR A 29 -8.78 -13.27 18.36
C THR A 29 -9.00 -14.10 17.09
N PRO A 30 -8.01 -14.88 16.63
CA PRO A 30 -8.15 -15.64 15.39
C PRO A 30 -9.34 -16.59 15.55
N GLN A 31 -10.47 -16.27 14.92
CA GLN A 31 -11.60 -17.19 14.90
C GLN A 31 -11.18 -18.34 13.98
N ASN A 32 -11.11 -19.55 14.54
CA ASN A 32 -10.91 -20.83 13.82
C ASN A 32 -9.48 -21.20 13.37
N PHE A 33 -8.43 -20.80 14.10
CA PHE A 33 -7.07 -21.28 13.84
C PHE A 33 -6.74 -22.48 14.74
N SER A 34 -7.07 -23.70 14.30
CA SER A 34 -6.71 -24.93 15.04
C SER A 34 -5.30 -25.44 14.70
N SER A 35 -4.93 -25.43 13.41
CA SER A 35 -3.58 -25.78 12.93
C SER A 35 -3.34 -25.26 11.50
N TYR A 36 -2.07 -25.09 11.10
CA TYR A 36 -1.69 -24.75 9.72
C TYR A 36 -2.20 -25.77 8.70
N GLU A 37 -2.10 -27.06 9.03
CA GLU A 37 -2.56 -28.15 8.14
C GLU A 37 -4.06 -28.08 7.89
N SER A 38 -4.86 -27.73 8.90
CA SER A 38 -6.30 -27.52 8.76
C SER A 38 -6.59 -26.35 7.80
N MET A 39 -5.92 -25.21 7.99
CA MET A 39 -6.10 -24.05 7.10
C MET A 39 -5.71 -24.37 5.65
N LYS A 40 -4.59 -25.05 5.44
CA LYS A 40 -4.12 -25.43 4.11
C LYS A 40 -5.10 -26.35 3.40
N LYS A 41 -5.71 -27.29 4.14
CA LYS A 41 -6.70 -28.22 3.61
C LYS A 41 -8.01 -27.53 3.23
N ASP A 42 -8.44 -26.57 4.04
CA ASP A 42 -9.74 -25.91 3.87
C ASP A 42 -9.68 -24.65 2.99
N PHE A 43 -8.48 -24.09 2.77
CA PHE A 43 -8.29 -22.91 1.93
C PHE A 43 -8.68 -23.18 0.48
N LYS A 44 -9.70 -22.46 0.03
CA LYS A 44 -10.13 -22.42 -1.38
C LYS A 44 -10.15 -20.96 -1.81
N LEU A 45 -9.35 -20.65 -2.83
CA LEU A 45 -9.37 -19.34 -3.46
C LEU A 45 -10.45 -19.34 -4.54
N GLU A 46 -11.47 -18.50 -4.37
CA GLU A 46 -12.46 -18.25 -5.41
C GLU A 46 -11.85 -17.29 -6.44
N ILE A 47 -11.61 -17.78 -7.65
CA ILE A 47 -11.01 -17.01 -8.73
C ILE A 47 -12.15 -16.50 -9.62
N PRO A 48 -12.43 -15.18 -9.63
CA PRO A 48 -13.45 -14.62 -10.50
C PRO A 48 -12.99 -14.65 -11.97
N GLU A 49 -13.95 -14.66 -12.91
CA GLU A 49 -13.66 -14.61 -14.35
C GLU A 49 -12.93 -13.32 -14.75
N TYR A 50 -13.30 -12.20 -14.11
CA TYR A 50 -12.67 -10.89 -14.29
C TYR A 50 -12.15 -10.39 -12.95
N PHE A 51 -10.93 -9.87 -12.96
CA PHE A 51 -10.31 -9.27 -11.78
C PHE A 51 -9.45 -8.07 -12.17
N ASN A 52 -9.63 -6.94 -11.49
CA ASN A 52 -8.76 -5.79 -11.54
C ASN A 52 -8.52 -5.26 -10.13
N PHE A 53 -7.28 -5.29 -9.66
CA PHE A 53 -6.94 -4.85 -8.31
C PHE A 53 -7.34 -3.39 -8.01
N ALA A 54 -7.24 -2.49 -8.98
CA ALA A 54 -7.57 -1.08 -8.75
C ALA A 54 -9.08 -0.87 -8.58
N GLU A 55 -9.92 -1.69 -9.21
CA GLU A 55 -11.38 -1.60 -9.11
C GLU A 55 -11.92 -2.50 -7.98
N ASP A 56 -11.57 -3.79 -8.00
CA ASP A 56 -12.13 -4.80 -7.11
C ASP A 56 -11.59 -4.72 -5.67
N VAL A 57 -10.45 -4.03 -5.47
CA VAL A 57 -9.86 -3.85 -4.14
C VAL A 57 -9.87 -2.39 -3.75
N LEU A 58 -9.15 -1.52 -4.47
CA LEU A 58 -8.97 -0.13 -4.03
C LEU A 58 -10.28 0.68 -4.06
N ASP A 59 -11.10 0.53 -5.10
CA ASP A 59 -12.37 1.25 -5.17
C ASP A 59 -13.41 0.69 -4.19
N GLN A 60 -13.38 -0.62 -3.91
CA GLN A 60 -14.18 -1.21 -2.83
C GLN A 60 -13.83 -0.60 -1.47
N TRP A 61 -12.54 -0.47 -1.15
CA TRP A 61 -12.10 0.20 0.08
C TRP A 61 -12.51 1.67 0.12
N THR A 62 -12.37 2.38 -1.00
CA THR A 62 -12.82 3.77 -1.14
C THR A 62 -14.32 3.90 -0.83
N ASN A 63 -15.14 2.99 -1.36
CA ASN A 63 -16.58 2.99 -1.12
C ASN A 63 -16.93 2.71 0.36
N VAL A 64 -16.22 1.77 0.99
CA VAL A 64 -16.40 1.46 2.42
C VAL A 64 -16.08 2.69 3.30
N GLU A 65 -15.02 3.44 2.98
CA GLU A 65 -14.69 4.69 3.68
C GLU A 65 -15.75 5.77 3.46
N LYS A 66 -16.20 5.96 2.21
CA LYS A 66 -17.22 6.97 1.85
C LYS A 66 -18.56 6.76 2.54
N VAL A 67 -18.99 5.50 2.68
CA VAL A 67 -20.25 5.14 3.35
C VAL A 67 -20.11 5.21 4.88
N GLY A 68 -18.93 5.57 5.41
CA GLY A 68 -18.70 5.72 6.85
C GLY A 68 -18.68 4.39 7.61
N LYS A 69 -18.55 3.26 6.90
CA LYS A 69 -18.45 1.93 7.53
C LYS A 69 -17.09 1.70 8.20
N ARG A 70 -16.11 2.55 7.91
CA ARG A 70 -14.76 2.50 8.44
C ARG A 70 -14.21 3.91 8.69
N PRO A 71 -13.43 4.14 9.75
CA PRO A 71 -12.68 5.39 9.90
C PRO A 71 -11.65 5.55 8.78
N SER A 72 -11.43 6.79 8.34
CA SER A 72 -10.41 7.16 7.35
C SER A 72 -9.02 6.86 7.92
N ASN A 73 -8.50 5.68 7.59
CA ASN A 73 -7.15 5.26 7.93
C ASN A 73 -6.27 5.45 6.69
N PRO A 74 -5.01 5.87 6.83
CA PRO A 74 -4.14 6.01 5.68
C PRO A 74 -3.94 4.65 5.00
N ALA A 75 -4.32 4.58 3.71
CA ALA A 75 -4.05 3.45 2.83
C ALA A 75 -2.55 3.39 2.47
N PHE A 76 -1.95 4.57 2.32
CA PHE A 76 -0.55 4.74 1.99
C PHE A 76 0.06 5.80 2.90
N TRP A 77 1.22 5.50 3.46
CA TRP A 77 2.00 6.44 4.25
C TRP A 77 3.47 6.34 3.87
N TRP A 78 3.98 7.41 3.29
CA TRP A 78 5.38 7.58 2.93
C TRP A 78 6.03 8.64 3.79
N ILE A 79 7.30 8.41 4.15
CA ILE A 79 8.11 9.31 4.97
C ILE A 79 9.51 9.31 4.37
N ASN A 80 10.14 10.47 4.25
CA ASN A 80 11.55 10.57 3.87
C ASN A 80 12.49 10.88 5.04
N GLY A 81 13.80 10.86 4.76
CA GLY A 81 14.83 11.15 5.76
C GLY A 81 14.84 12.58 6.27
N ASN A 82 14.12 13.50 5.62
CA ASN A 82 14.02 14.91 6.00
C ASN A 82 12.78 15.20 6.85
N GLY A 83 11.95 14.18 7.14
CA GLY A 83 10.71 14.31 7.90
C GLY A 83 9.51 14.77 7.08
N GLU A 84 9.61 14.82 5.75
CA GLU A 84 8.43 15.01 4.90
C GLU A 84 7.58 13.74 4.92
N GLU A 85 6.27 13.91 5.05
CA GLU A 85 5.31 12.82 5.12
C GLU A 85 4.23 13.01 4.05
N VAL A 86 3.88 11.93 3.35
CA VAL A 86 2.72 11.85 2.46
C VAL A 86 1.80 10.76 2.99
N ARG A 87 0.55 11.12 3.25
CA ARG A 87 -0.50 10.19 3.67
C ARG A 87 -1.65 10.28 2.68
N TRP A 88 -2.07 9.14 2.15
CA TRP A 88 -3.26 9.03 1.33
C TRP A 88 -4.24 8.06 1.97
N SER A 89 -5.47 8.51 2.14
CA SER A 89 -6.64 7.65 2.34
C SER A 89 -6.90 6.79 1.09
N PHE A 90 -7.80 5.80 1.18
CA PHE A 90 -8.17 5.02 0.00
C PHE A 90 -8.87 5.90 -1.03
N GLU A 91 -9.67 6.87 -0.58
CA GLU A 91 -10.29 7.85 -1.47
C GLU A 91 -9.28 8.69 -2.25
N GLU A 92 -8.28 9.26 -1.57
CA GLU A 92 -7.23 10.07 -2.22
C GLU A 92 -6.42 9.22 -3.20
N LEU A 93 -6.01 8.02 -2.78
CA LEU A 93 -5.28 7.09 -3.63
C LEU A 93 -6.11 6.69 -4.87
N GLY A 94 -7.39 6.42 -4.68
CA GLY A 94 -8.35 6.09 -5.74
C GLY A 94 -8.61 7.25 -6.68
N TRP A 95 -8.58 8.50 -6.21
CA TRP A 95 -8.71 9.70 -7.05
C TRP A 95 -7.42 10.00 -7.83
N LEU A 96 -6.27 10.00 -7.16
CA LEU A 96 -4.96 10.27 -7.78
C LEU A 96 -4.61 9.26 -8.87
N SER A 97 -4.85 7.97 -8.62
CA SER A 97 -4.60 6.93 -9.62
C SER A 97 -5.54 7.01 -10.83
N ARG A 98 -6.79 7.45 -10.67
CA ARG A 98 -7.73 7.73 -11.78
C ARG A 98 -7.24 8.89 -12.63
N LYS A 99 -6.81 9.97 -11.97
CA LYS A 99 -6.24 11.13 -12.65
C LYS A 99 -4.99 10.73 -13.44
N PHE A 100 -4.12 9.90 -12.87
CA PHE A 100 -2.93 9.45 -13.57
C PHE A 100 -3.23 8.47 -14.70
N ALA A 101 -4.21 7.58 -14.52
CA ALA A 101 -4.71 6.72 -15.59
C ALA A 101 -5.20 7.52 -16.80
N ASN A 102 -5.96 8.59 -16.58
CA ASN A 102 -6.42 9.48 -17.66
C ASN A 102 -5.25 10.16 -18.37
N ILE A 103 -4.21 10.57 -17.64
CA ILE A 103 -3.00 11.14 -18.26
C ILE A 103 -2.31 10.11 -19.17
N LEU A 104 -2.18 8.86 -18.70
CA LEU A 104 -1.57 7.78 -19.50
C LEU A 104 -2.37 7.50 -20.79
N THR A 105 -3.69 7.50 -20.73
CA THR A 105 -4.54 7.21 -21.90
C THR A 105 -4.72 8.40 -22.83
N GLU A 106 -4.92 9.60 -22.28
CA GLU A 106 -5.25 10.80 -23.07
C GLU A 106 -3.99 11.52 -23.55
N ALA A 107 -3.06 11.83 -22.63
CA ALA A 107 -1.87 12.61 -22.97
C ALA A 107 -0.78 11.74 -23.60
N CYS A 108 -0.60 10.51 -23.12
CA CYS A 108 0.39 9.58 -23.68
C CYS A 108 -0.18 8.66 -24.76
N SER A 109 -1.51 8.68 -25.01
CA SER A 109 -2.18 7.83 -26.01
C SER A 109 -1.91 6.33 -25.85
N LEU A 110 -1.60 5.89 -24.62
CA LEU A 110 -1.34 4.48 -24.32
C LEU A 110 -2.63 3.68 -24.36
N LYS A 111 -2.54 2.47 -24.92
CA LYS A 111 -3.66 1.53 -25.08
C LYS A 111 -3.46 0.31 -24.21
N LYS A 112 -4.58 -0.35 -23.89
CA LYS A 112 -4.56 -1.62 -23.18
C LYS A 112 -3.61 -2.61 -23.85
N GLY A 113 -2.73 -3.22 -23.05
CA GLY A 113 -1.71 -4.16 -23.50
C GLY A 113 -0.35 -3.53 -23.81
N ASP A 114 -0.25 -2.20 -23.93
CA ASP A 114 1.03 -1.54 -24.18
C ASP A 114 2.00 -1.77 -23.00
N PRO A 115 3.29 -2.06 -23.28
CA PRO A 115 4.29 -2.23 -22.25
C PRO A 115 4.76 -0.88 -21.69
N VAL A 116 4.85 -0.77 -20.37
CA VAL A 116 5.32 0.43 -19.67
C VAL A 116 6.37 0.03 -18.64
N ILE A 117 7.54 0.67 -18.70
CA ILE A 117 8.58 0.54 -17.69
C ILE A 117 8.54 1.76 -16.78
N VAL A 118 8.41 1.55 -15.47
CA VAL A 118 8.38 2.63 -14.47
C VAL A 118 9.72 2.67 -13.73
N ILE A 119 10.58 3.63 -14.09
CA ILE A 119 11.88 3.85 -13.45
C ILE A 119 11.79 5.07 -12.54
N LEU A 120 11.37 4.86 -11.28
CA LEU A 120 11.33 5.90 -10.25
C LEU A 120 11.97 5.40 -8.95
N PRO A 121 12.54 6.31 -8.13
CA PRO A 121 12.95 5.97 -6.77
C PRO A 121 11.74 5.61 -5.89
N LYS A 122 11.96 5.28 -4.61
CA LYS A 122 10.90 4.96 -3.64
C LYS A 122 10.09 6.19 -3.22
N ILE A 123 9.43 6.83 -4.18
CA ILE A 123 8.57 8.00 -4.00
C ILE A 123 7.10 7.62 -4.20
N PRO A 124 6.15 8.39 -3.64
CA PRO A 124 4.72 8.07 -3.73
C PRO A 124 4.19 7.89 -5.16
N GLU A 125 4.74 8.63 -6.12
CA GLU A 125 4.36 8.59 -7.54
C GLU A 125 4.58 7.21 -8.17
N TRP A 126 5.57 6.45 -7.68
CA TRP A 126 5.80 5.09 -8.15
C TRP A 126 4.56 4.21 -7.90
N TRP A 127 3.90 4.37 -6.75
CA TRP A 127 2.66 3.63 -6.44
C TRP A 127 1.50 4.08 -7.32
N LEU A 128 1.35 5.38 -7.55
CA LEU A 128 0.32 5.91 -8.45
C LEU A 128 0.49 5.37 -9.87
N ALA A 129 1.73 5.29 -10.36
CA ALA A 129 2.04 4.75 -11.68
C ALA A 129 1.60 3.29 -11.83
N ASN A 130 1.95 2.46 -10.87
CA ASN A 130 1.59 1.04 -10.89
C ASN A 130 0.06 0.87 -10.84
N VAL A 131 -0.63 1.56 -9.91
CA VAL A 131 -2.09 1.45 -9.80
C VAL A 131 -2.79 1.98 -11.05
N ALA A 132 -2.32 3.09 -11.63
CA ALA A 132 -2.87 3.63 -12.87
C ALA A 132 -2.71 2.65 -14.04
N CYS A 133 -1.55 2.00 -14.18
CA CYS A 133 -1.31 1.00 -15.22
C CYS A 133 -2.23 -0.22 -15.08
N LEU A 134 -2.44 -0.70 -13.85
CA LEU A 134 -3.40 -1.79 -13.58
C LEU A 134 -4.82 -1.39 -14.01
N ARG A 135 -5.21 -0.14 -13.77
CA ARG A 135 -6.53 0.41 -14.11
C ARG A 135 -6.77 0.47 -15.62
N THR A 136 -5.76 0.88 -16.37
CA THR A 136 -5.84 1.04 -17.83
C THR A 136 -5.53 -0.25 -18.58
N GLY A 137 -5.13 -1.31 -17.88
CA GLY A 137 -4.75 -2.59 -18.47
C GLY A 137 -3.43 -2.52 -19.24
N LEU A 138 -2.51 -1.67 -18.80
CA LEU A 138 -1.14 -1.60 -19.31
C LEU A 138 -0.28 -2.69 -18.67
N THR A 139 0.69 -3.18 -19.43
CA THR A 139 1.62 -4.21 -18.94
C THR A 139 2.81 -3.51 -18.28
N VAL A 140 2.86 -3.51 -16.94
CA VAL A 140 4.03 -3.00 -16.21
C VAL A 140 5.15 -4.02 -16.28
N MET A 141 6.35 -3.59 -16.69
CA MET A 141 7.56 -4.42 -16.81
C MET A 141 8.67 -3.96 -15.86
#